data_AF-A0A164QGQ0-F1
#
_entry.id   AF-A0A164QGQ0-F1
#
_cell.length_a   1.000
_cell.length_b   1.000
_cell.length_c   1.000
_cell.angle_alpha   90.00
_cell.angle_beta   90.00
_cell.angle_gamma   90.00
#
_symmetry.space_group_name_H-M   'P 1'
#
loop_
_entity.id
_entity.type
_entity.pdbx_description
1 polymer ?
#
loop_
_entity_poly.entity_id
_entity_poly.type
_entity_poly.pdbx_seq_one_letter_code
_entity_poly.pdbx_strand_id
1 'polypeptide(L)'
;MYQRGRRRFVLGWTLCGNIVRAWLFDRAGGLSSKSFDYHEDPQLFIRMIISLSSMPMEELGYDPTITQDKGKLILDFTYRDAAGKFKIEKFVITESIVPRPSLRGRGTVVWRAYKLSDEGVPEAERRYYAIKDSWRDLHRDRNEGYFFERIKGLGPKDGIVKFIQFAAVEIGKKTAAKRPDTIETTVRQGVQGSRGSDFDHRGHVRLLMEEVGVTLDGFSSLRELIGVLMDAIRGEYSLFLIFDLNNNGSD
;
A
#
# COMPACT_ATOMS: atom_id res chain seq x y z
N MET A 1 -3.11 -9.76 11.53
CA MET A 1 -2.70 -8.41 11.97
C MET A 1 -3.15 -7.32 11.00
N TYR A 2 -2.84 -7.40 9.71
CA TYR A 2 -3.24 -6.40 8.70
C TYR A 2 -4.60 -6.76 8.08
N GLN A 3 -5.71 -6.26 8.64
CA GLN A 3 -7.09 -6.57 8.23
C GLN A 3 -7.38 -6.19 6.76
N ARG A 4 -7.22 -7.14 5.82
CA ARG A 4 -7.40 -6.93 4.35
C ARG A 4 -6.52 -5.81 3.77
N GLY A 5 -5.34 -5.59 4.34
CA GLY A 5 -4.43 -4.53 3.89
C GLY A 5 -4.80 -3.10 4.32
N ARG A 6 -5.84 -2.91 5.14
CA ARG A 6 -6.33 -1.58 5.54
C ARG A 6 -5.61 -0.96 6.74
N ARG A 7 -4.43 -1.50 7.09
CA ARG A 7 -3.65 -1.09 8.26
C ARG A 7 -2.27 -0.63 7.80
N ARG A 8 -1.90 0.59 8.17
CA ARG A 8 -0.57 1.18 7.94
C ARG A 8 0.42 0.72 9.01
N PHE A 9 -0.07 0.64 10.25
CA PHE A 9 0.64 0.10 11.40
C PHE A 9 -0.36 -0.57 12.37
N VAL A 10 0.16 -1.25 13.37
CA VAL A 10 -0.63 -1.90 14.42
C VAL A 10 -0.03 -1.55 15.77
N LEU A 11 -0.86 -1.00 16.64
CA LEU A 11 -0.55 -0.84 18.05
C LEU A 11 -0.91 -2.13 18.80
N GLY A 12 -0.10 -2.49 19.78
CA GLY A 12 -0.33 -3.65 20.63
C GLY A 12 0.38 -3.52 21.97
N TRP A 13 0.22 -4.52 22.80
CA TRP A 13 0.91 -4.62 24.08
C TRP A 13 1.14 -6.06 24.49
N THR A 14 2.09 -6.25 25.39
CA THR A 14 2.33 -7.52 26.07
C THR A 14 2.08 -7.31 27.56
N LEU A 15 1.30 -8.21 28.16
CA LEU A 15 1.03 -8.28 29.59
C LEU A 15 1.64 -9.58 30.12
N CYS A 16 2.64 -9.48 30.98
CA CYS A 16 3.35 -10.61 31.58
C CYS A 16 3.28 -10.49 33.10
N GLY A 17 2.28 -11.12 33.72
CA GLY A 17 1.96 -10.88 35.13
C GLY A 17 1.57 -9.43 35.33
N ASN A 18 2.29 -8.74 36.22
CA ASN A 18 2.14 -7.31 36.50
C ASN A 18 2.85 -6.38 35.52
N ILE A 19 3.66 -6.92 34.58
CA ILE A 19 4.46 -6.11 33.67
C ILE A 19 3.74 -5.86 32.36
N VAL A 20 3.62 -4.59 31.96
CA VAL A 20 3.09 -4.14 30.66
C VAL A 20 4.19 -3.56 29.79
N ARG A 21 4.09 -3.79 28.48
CA ARG A 21 4.90 -3.12 27.45
C ARG A 21 4.06 -2.83 26.21
N ALA A 22 4.10 -1.59 25.72
CA ALA A 22 3.44 -1.19 24.48
C ALA A 22 4.33 -1.48 23.26
N TRP A 23 3.69 -1.73 22.12
CA TRP A 23 4.31 -2.05 20.85
C TRP A 23 3.67 -1.26 19.71
N LEU A 24 4.49 -0.81 18.77
CA LEU A 24 4.08 -0.30 17.46
C LEU A 24 4.73 -1.17 16.40
N PHE A 25 3.92 -1.85 15.60
CA PHE A 25 4.37 -2.67 14.48
C PHE A 25 4.05 -1.99 13.16
N ASP A 26 5.08 -1.76 12.36
CA ASP A 26 4.97 -1.17 11.03
C ASP A 26 5.81 -1.94 10.01
N ARG A 27 5.95 -1.36 8.83
CA ARG A 27 6.62 -2.00 7.68
C ARG A 27 8.16 -1.94 7.74
N ALA A 28 8.73 -1.21 8.70
CA ALA A 28 10.16 -1.23 9.04
C ALA A 28 10.47 -2.13 10.25
N GLY A 29 9.45 -2.53 11.03
CA GLY A 29 9.59 -3.49 12.12
C GLY A 29 8.75 -3.14 13.34
N GLY A 30 9.14 -3.67 14.50
CA GLY A 30 8.51 -3.37 15.78
C GLY A 30 9.31 -2.34 16.60
N LEU A 31 8.61 -1.38 17.18
CA LEU A 31 9.08 -0.54 18.27
C LEU A 31 8.39 -0.97 19.56
N SER A 32 9.11 -0.90 20.67
CA SER A 32 8.55 -1.16 21.99
C SER A 32 8.85 -0.04 22.96
N SER A 33 7.92 0.18 23.90
CA SER A 33 8.17 1.05 25.05
C SER A 33 9.09 0.37 26.05
N LYS A 34 9.58 1.15 27.03
CA LYS A 34 10.01 0.54 28.30
C LYS A 34 8.84 -0.23 28.91
N SER A 35 9.13 -1.38 29.50
CA SER A 35 8.16 -2.09 30.32
C SER A 35 8.01 -1.42 31.67
N PHE A 36 6.83 -1.54 32.28
CA PHE A 36 6.56 -1.05 33.62
C PHE A 36 5.61 -1.99 34.37
N ASP A 37 5.67 -1.95 35.69
CA ASP A 37 4.71 -2.63 36.56
C ASP A 37 3.46 -1.76 36.69
N TYR A 38 2.30 -2.27 36.28
CA TYR A 38 1.07 -1.49 36.36
C TYR A 38 0.52 -1.35 37.79
N HIS A 39 1.00 -2.13 38.76
CA HIS A 39 0.66 -1.90 40.17
C HIS A 39 1.43 -0.70 40.75
N GLU A 40 2.64 -0.45 40.26
CA GLU A 40 3.45 0.72 40.64
C GLU A 40 2.99 2.01 39.94
N ASP A 41 2.60 1.92 38.66
CA ASP A 41 2.02 3.05 37.90
C ASP A 41 0.67 2.68 37.25
N PRO A 42 -0.41 2.57 38.07
CA PRO A 42 -1.73 2.23 37.55
C PRO A 42 -2.31 3.34 36.67
N GLN A 43 -1.90 4.59 36.88
CA GLN A 43 -2.37 5.73 36.10
C GLN A 43 -1.90 5.66 34.65
N LEU A 44 -0.64 5.27 34.42
CA LEU A 44 -0.12 5.03 33.08
C LEU A 44 -0.88 3.89 32.38
N PHE A 45 -1.16 2.80 33.09
CA PHE A 45 -1.90 1.67 32.52
C PHE A 45 -3.35 2.04 32.14
N ILE A 46 -4.06 2.75 33.03
CA ILE A 46 -5.41 3.27 32.75
C ILE A 46 -5.37 4.22 31.56
N ARG A 47 -4.39 5.14 31.51
CA ARG A 47 -4.23 6.04 30.36
C ARG A 47 -4.03 5.28 29.05
N MET A 48 -3.23 4.23 29.06
CA MET A 48 -3.03 3.38 27.88
C MET A 48 -4.33 2.72 27.41
N ILE A 49 -5.14 2.17 28.32
CA ILE A 49 -6.45 1.59 28.01
C ILE A 49 -7.38 2.65 27.40
N ILE A 50 -7.50 3.80 28.05
CA ILE A 50 -8.37 4.90 27.61
C ILE A 50 -7.92 5.39 26.23
N SER A 51 -6.64 5.68 26.05
CA SER A 51 -6.09 6.15 24.77
C SER A 51 -6.39 5.19 23.63
N LEU A 52 -6.12 3.89 23.80
CA LEU A 52 -6.41 2.89 22.75
C LEU A 52 -7.91 2.77 22.46
N SER A 53 -8.77 2.96 23.47
CA SER A 53 -10.22 2.85 23.32
C SER A 53 -10.85 4.09 22.68
N SER A 54 -10.23 5.26 22.84
CA SER A 54 -10.75 6.55 22.37
C SER A 54 -10.06 7.07 21.10
N MET A 55 -8.96 6.46 20.67
CA MET A 55 -8.22 6.90 19.49
C MET A 55 -9.07 6.80 18.21
N PRO A 56 -9.01 7.79 17.32
CA PRO A 56 -9.63 7.67 16.00
C PRO A 56 -8.98 6.54 15.20
N MET A 57 -9.73 5.97 14.26
CA MET A 57 -9.29 4.82 13.46
C MET A 57 -7.93 5.07 12.76
N GLU A 58 -7.69 6.29 12.30
CA GLU A 58 -6.41 6.67 11.69
C GLU A 58 -5.22 6.54 12.66
N GLU A 59 -5.38 6.94 13.92
CA GLU A 59 -4.37 6.83 14.98
C GLU A 59 -4.21 5.39 15.49
N LEU A 60 -5.26 4.58 15.37
CA LEU A 60 -5.15 3.12 15.53
C LEU A 60 -4.42 2.46 14.35
N GLY A 61 -4.05 3.22 13.32
CA GLY A 61 -3.29 2.75 12.18
C GLY A 61 -4.14 2.24 11.02
N TYR A 62 -5.45 2.50 11.01
CA TYR A 62 -6.24 2.32 9.79
C TYR A 62 -5.83 3.32 8.72
N ASP A 63 -5.96 2.91 7.47
CA ASP A 63 -5.73 3.75 6.31
C ASP A 63 -6.87 4.78 6.16
N PRO A 64 -6.61 6.09 6.29
CA PRO A 64 -7.65 7.11 6.25
C PRO A 64 -8.24 7.29 4.84
N THR A 65 -7.63 6.76 3.78
CA THR A 65 -8.19 6.81 2.43
C THR A 65 -9.12 5.62 2.13
N ILE A 66 -9.31 4.69 3.08
CA ILE A 66 -10.22 3.56 2.92
C ILE A 66 -11.33 3.70 3.97
N THR A 67 -12.54 3.95 3.50
CA THR A 67 -13.72 4.10 4.35
C THR A 67 -14.65 2.91 4.19
N GLN A 68 -15.52 2.69 5.17
CA GLN A 68 -16.55 1.68 5.09
C GLN A 68 -17.92 2.38 5.00
N ASP A 69 -18.67 2.09 3.94
CA ASP A 69 -20.02 2.60 3.74
C ASP A 69 -20.94 1.43 3.37
N LYS A 70 -22.04 1.25 4.12
CA LYS A 70 -23.04 0.18 3.91
C LYS A 70 -22.42 -1.22 3.67
N GLY A 71 -21.37 -1.56 4.43
CA GLY A 71 -20.66 -2.85 4.31
C GLY A 71 -19.63 -2.94 3.17
N LYS A 72 -19.52 -1.90 2.33
CA LYS A 72 -18.55 -1.82 1.23
C LYS A 72 -17.32 -1.03 1.67
N LEU A 73 -16.16 -1.41 1.13
CA LEU A 73 -14.91 -0.69 1.35
C LEU A 73 -14.71 0.27 0.18
N ILE A 74 -14.71 1.56 0.45
CA ILE A 74 -14.50 2.61 -0.53
C ILE A 74 -13.09 3.17 -0.36
N LEU A 75 -12.28 3.03 -1.39
CA LEU A 75 -10.95 3.58 -1.50
C LEU A 75 -10.97 4.89 -2.27
N ASP A 76 -10.49 5.96 -1.64
CA ASP A 76 -10.12 7.20 -2.29
C ASP A 76 -8.70 7.05 -2.88
N PHE A 77 -8.61 6.74 -4.18
CA PHE A 77 -7.35 6.70 -4.90
C PHE A 77 -6.91 8.13 -5.24
N THR A 78 -5.87 8.60 -4.57
CA THR A 78 -5.39 9.98 -4.69
C THR A 78 -4.15 10.06 -5.56
N TYR A 79 -4.11 11.02 -6.47
CA TYR A 79 -2.95 11.25 -7.33
C TYR A 79 -2.88 12.71 -7.77
N ARG A 80 -1.75 13.11 -8.37
CA ARG A 80 -1.59 14.41 -9.01
C ARG A 80 -1.67 14.24 -10.52
N ASP A 81 -2.45 15.08 -11.18
CA ASP A 81 -2.49 15.11 -12.63
C ASP A 81 -1.23 15.77 -13.23
N ALA A 82 -1.16 15.83 -14.57
CA ALA A 82 -0.02 16.43 -15.28
C ALA A 82 0.20 17.92 -14.94
N ALA A 83 -0.83 18.62 -14.44
CA ALA A 83 -0.73 20.00 -13.96
C ALA A 83 -0.38 20.09 -12.46
N GLY A 84 -0.07 18.96 -11.82
CA GLY A 84 0.23 18.87 -10.39
C GLY A 84 -0.98 19.01 -9.47
N LYS A 85 -2.19 19.09 -10.03
CA LYS A 85 -3.42 19.27 -9.27
C LYS A 85 -3.85 17.96 -8.63
N PHE A 86 -4.23 18.04 -7.37
CA PHE A 86 -4.70 16.89 -6.61
C PHE A 86 -6.04 16.38 -7.15
N LYS A 87 -6.12 15.07 -7.39
CA LYS A 87 -7.29 14.36 -7.89
C LYS A 87 -7.61 13.18 -6.97
N ILE A 88 -8.89 12.86 -6.90
CA ILE A 88 -9.41 11.71 -6.15
C ILE A 88 -10.32 10.94 -7.09
N GLU A 89 -10.05 9.65 -7.25
CA GLU A 89 -10.93 8.71 -7.91
C GLU A 89 -11.36 7.64 -6.90
N LYS A 90 -12.67 7.34 -6.84
CA LYS A 90 -13.22 6.45 -5.82
C LYS A 90 -13.45 5.06 -6.37
N PHE A 91 -13.01 4.06 -5.63
CA PHE A 91 -13.14 2.67 -5.98
C PHE A 91 -13.82 1.87 -4.87
N VAL A 92 -14.66 0.91 -5.23
CA VAL A 92 -15.21 -0.07 -4.30
C VAL A 92 -14.35 -1.33 -4.36
N ILE A 93 -13.71 -1.66 -3.25
CA ILE A 93 -12.90 -2.87 -3.11
C ILE A 93 -13.84 -4.06 -2.90
N THR A 94 -13.75 -5.05 -3.79
CA THR A 94 -14.54 -6.28 -3.70
C THR A 94 -13.77 -7.38 -2.98
N GLU A 95 -12.49 -7.56 -3.32
CA GLU A 95 -11.65 -8.63 -2.76
C GLU A 95 -10.17 -8.27 -2.71
N SER A 96 -9.42 -9.05 -1.93
CA SER A 96 -7.97 -8.95 -1.77
C SER A 96 -7.33 -10.16 -2.45
N ILE A 97 -6.70 -9.95 -3.60
CA ILE A 97 -6.12 -11.00 -4.46
C ILE A 97 -4.86 -11.60 -3.82
N VAL A 98 -4.02 -10.76 -3.22
CA VAL A 98 -2.74 -11.19 -2.62
C VAL A 98 -2.57 -10.60 -1.22
N PRO A 99 -3.12 -11.21 -0.16
CA PRO A 99 -2.82 -10.81 1.20
C PRO A 99 -1.48 -11.42 1.64
N ARG A 100 -0.38 -10.64 1.63
CA ARG A 100 0.87 -11.11 2.25
C ARG A 100 0.88 -10.87 3.76
N PRO A 101 1.09 -11.91 4.61
CA PRO A 101 1.05 -11.76 6.06
C PRO A 101 2.34 -11.19 6.66
N SER A 102 3.31 -10.75 5.86
CA SER A 102 4.61 -10.30 6.36
C SER A 102 4.47 -9.02 7.19
N LEU A 103 5.03 -9.06 8.41
CA LEU A 103 5.03 -7.93 9.34
C LEU A 103 5.89 -6.77 8.80
N ARG A 104 7.17 -7.06 8.53
CA ARG A 104 8.14 -6.14 7.93
C ARG A 104 8.22 -6.32 6.42
N GLY A 105 8.60 -5.26 5.70
CA GLY A 105 8.87 -5.28 4.27
C GLY A 105 7.85 -4.48 3.48
N ARG A 106 7.65 -4.84 2.21
CA ARG A 106 6.79 -4.06 1.30
C ARG A 106 5.30 -4.16 1.63
N GLY A 107 4.90 -5.20 2.34
CA GLY A 107 3.52 -5.34 2.79
C GLY A 107 2.48 -5.35 1.66
N THR A 108 2.88 -5.82 0.47
CA THR A 108 2.08 -5.68 -0.74
C THR A 108 0.73 -6.34 -0.61
N VAL A 109 -0.31 -5.59 -0.96
CA VAL A 109 -1.68 -6.06 -1.12
C VAL A 109 -2.16 -5.66 -2.51
N VAL A 110 -2.92 -6.53 -3.15
CA VAL A 110 -3.58 -6.21 -4.42
C VAL A 110 -5.07 -6.39 -4.21
N TRP A 111 -5.83 -5.34 -4.49
CA TRP A 111 -7.29 -5.36 -4.44
C TRP A 111 -7.85 -5.43 -5.85
N ARG A 112 -8.91 -6.22 -6.01
CA ARG A 112 -9.83 -6.05 -7.13
C ARG A 112 -10.85 -5.01 -6.72
N ALA A 113 -11.08 -4.04 -7.59
CA ALA A 113 -12.01 -2.96 -7.33
C ALA A 113 -12.69 -2.48 -8.62
N TYR A 114 -13.83 -1.81 -8.48
CA TYR A 114 -14.50 -1.11 -9.59
C TYR A 114 -14.70 0.35 -9.21
N LYS A 115 -14.91 1.24 -10.18
CA LYS A 115 -15.14 2.66 -9.88
C LYS A 115 -16.48 2.83 -9.18
N LEU A 116 -16.55 3.68 -8.16
CA LEU A 116 -17.81 3.95 -7.45
C LEU A 116 -18.90 4.50 -8.39
N SER A 117 -18.53 5.14 -9.50
CA SER A 117 -19.46 5.56 -10.56
C SER A 117 -20.22 4.39 -11.19
N ASP A 118 -19.65 3.19 -11.17
CA ASP A 118 -20.16 2.01 -11.85
C ASP A 118 -20.98 1.12 -10.92
N GLU A 119 -21.32 1.61 -9.72
CA GLU A 119 -22.09 0.89 -8.71
C GLU A 119 -23.46 0.43 -9.23
N GLY A 120 -24.10 1.25 -10.08
CA GLY A 120 -25.38 0.91 -10.72
C GLY A 120 -25.26 -0.02 -11.93
N VAL A 121 -24.05 -0.29 -12.41
CA VAL A 121 -23.82 -1.19 -13.55
C VAL A 121 -23.93 -2.64 -13.07
N PRO A 122 -24.66 -3.52 -13.79
CA PRO A 122 -24.71 -4.94 -13.49
C PRO A 122 -23.32 -5.56 -13.35
N GLU A 123 -23.16 -6.50 -12.42
CA GLU A 123 -21.84 -7.07 -12.09
C GLU A 123 -21.11 -7.67 -13.30
N ALA A 124 -21.86 -8.31 -14.21
CA ALA A 124 -21.33 -8.95 -15.42
C ALA A 124 -20.77 -7.96 -16.46
N GLU A 125 -21.25 -6.72 -16.46
CA GLU A 125 -20.84 -5.65 -17.39
C GLU A 125 -19.86 -4.67 -16.74
N ARG A 126 -19.66 -4.81 -15.42
CA ARG A 126 -18.87 -3.89 -14.63
C ARG A 126 -17.38 -4.04 -14.94
N ARG A 127 -16.72 -2.92 -15.16
CA ARG A 127 -15.27 -2.89 -15.35
C ARG A 127 -14.56 -2.97 -13.99
N TYR A 128 -13.63 -3.92 -13.90
CA TYR A 128 -12.77 -4.11 -12.73
C TYR A 128 -11.35 -3.65 -13.01
N TYR A 129 -10.66 -3.30 -11.93
CA TYR A 129 -9.30 -2.80 -11.88
C TYR A 129 -8.53 -3.50 -10.77
N ALA A 130 -7.22 -3.62 -10.95
CA ALA A 130 -6.32 -4.04 -9.88
C ALA A 130 -5.66 -2.82 -9.25
N ILE A 131 -5.75 -2.72 -7.93
CA ILE A 131 -5.08 -1.68 -7.14
C ILE A 131 -4.05 -2.35 -6.26
N LYS A 132 -2.78 -2.16 -6.61
CA LYS A 132 -1.64 -2.68 -5.85
C LYS A 132 -1.15 -1.63 -4.88
N ASP A 133 -1.22 -1.96 -3.61
CA ASP A 133 -0.80 -1.18 -2.46
C ASP A 133 0.52 -1.72 -1.91
N SER A 134 1.51 -0.85 -1.64
CA SER A 134 2.79 -1.29 -1.10
C SER A 134 3.61 -0.18 -0.42
N TRP A 135 4.51 -0.60 0.47
CA TRP A 135 5.50 0.25 1.13
C TRP A 135 6.86 0.09 0.44
N ARG A 136 7.38 1.18 -0.11
CA ARG A 136 8.61 1.18 -0.92
C ARG A 136 9.73 1.93 -0.24
N ASP A 137 10.93 1.41 -0.42
CA ASP A 137 12.15 2.09 0.01
C ASP A 137 12.27 3.44 -0.71
N LEU A 138 12.39 4.51 0.07
CA LEU A 138 12.49 5.89 -0.44
C LEU A 138 13.90 6.23 -0.94
N HIS A 139 14.91 5.45 -0.59
CA HIS A 139 16.29 5.68 -1.06
C HIS A 139 16.54 5.07 -2.45
N ARG A 140 15.54 4.39 -3.04
CA ARG A 140 15.68 3.74 -4.34
C ARG A 140 15.05 4.59 -5.45
N ASP A 141 15.90 5.27 -6.22
CA ASP A 141 15.48 6.16 -7.31
C ASP A 141 14.72 5.44 -8.44
N ARG A 142 15.13 4.20 -8.77
CA ARG A 142 14.49 3.37 -9.81
C ARG A 142 13.43 2.46 -9.19
N ASN A 143 12.24 3.01 -8.99
CA ASN A 143 11.07 2.29 -8.47
C ASN A 143 10.12 1.84 -9.60
N GLU A 144 9.07 1.09 -9.23
CA GLU A 144 8.08 0.57 -10.19
C GLU A 144 7.37 1.70 -10.96
N GLY A 145 7.07 2.81 -10.31
CA GLY A 145 6.52 4.01 -10.96
C GLY A 145 7.46 4.62 -12.00
N TYR A 146 8.74 4.72 -11.69
CA TYR A 146 9.77 5.19 -12.63
C TYR A 146 9.79 4.39 -13.95
N PHE A 147 9.60 3.07 -13.88
CA PHE A 147 9.50 2.23 -15.07
C PHE A 147 8.16 2.39 -15.78
N PHE A 148 7.05 2.44 -15.03
CA PHE A 148 5.72 2.60 -15.62
C PHE A 148 5.53 3.95 -16.34
N GLU A 149 6.11 5.04 -15.82
CA GLU A 149 6.08 6.35 -16.47
C GLU A 149 6.85 6.34 -17.80
N ARG A 150 7.99 5.63 -17.86
CA ARG A 150 8.78 5.51 -19.10
C ARG A 150 8.08 4.69 -20.17
N ILE A 151 7.37 3.63 -19.78
CA ILE A 151 6.68 2.77 -20.75
C ILE A 151 5.33 3.36 -21.19
N LYS A 152 4.75 4.31 -20.45
CA LYS A 152 3.47 4.95 -20.78
C LYS A 152 3.47 5.56 -22.19
N GLY A 153 4.60 6.12 -22.63
CA GLY A 153 4.76 6.70 -23.96
C GLY A 153 4.88 5.68 -25.11
N LEU A 154 5.05 4.40 -24.80
CA LEU A 154 5.28 3.33 -25.80
C LEU A 154 3.97 2.73 -26.33
N GLY A 155 2.83 3.11 -25.76
CA GLY A 155 1.53 2.49 -26.03
C GLY A 155 1.40 1.07 -25.44
N PRO A 156 0.27 0.39 -25.67
CA PRO A 156 0.06 -0.99 -25.24
C PRO A 156 1.11 -1.93 -25.87
N LYS A 157 1.65 -2.85 -25.05
CA LYS A 157 2.61 -3.86 -25.48
C LYS A 157 2.19 -5.23 -24.94
N ASP A 158 2.31 -6.25 -25.77
CA ASP A 158 2.03 -7.62 -25.36
C ASP A 158 2.99 -8.06 -24.25
N GLY A 159 2.48 -8.83 -23.29
CA GLY A 159 3.25 -9.25 -22.11
C GLY A 159 3.48 -8.15 -21.07
N ILE A 160 2.97 -6.93 -21.28
CA ILE A 160 3.09 -5.80 -20.35
C ILE A 160 1.71 -5.38 -19.89
N VAL A 161 1.55 -5.28 -18.57
CA VAL A 161 0.29 -4.87 -17.96
C VAL A 161 -0.03 -3.40 -18.27
N LYS A 162 -1.32 -3.09 -18.52
CA LYS A 162 -1.74 -1.72 -18.78
C LYS A 162 -1.84 -0.95 -17.49
N PHE A 163 -0.87 -0.06 -17.36
CA PHE A 163 -0.75 0.88 -16.26
C PHE A 163 -1.63 2.11 -16.50
N ILE A 164 -2.40 2.49 -15.48
CA ILE A 164 -3.20 3.73 -15.49
C ILE A 164 -2.49 4.83 -14.72
N GLN A 165 -2.20 4.58 -13.44
CA GLN A 165 -1.69 5.60 -12.51
C GLN A 165 -0.84 5.01 -11.39
N PHE A 166 0.24 5.70 -11.03
CA PHE A 166 1.09 5.43 -9.87
C PHE A 166 1.08 6.68 -9.00
N ALA A 167 0.94 6.52 -7.69
CA ALA A 167 0.91 7.65 -6.78
C ALA A 167 1.44 7.27 -5.39
N ALA A 168 2.15 8.22 -4.78
CA ALA A 168 2.33 8.21 -3.34
C ALA A 168 0.98 8.43 -2.66
N VAL A 169 0.71 7.65 -1.61
CA VAL A 169 -0.46 7.87 -0.76
C VAL A 169 -0.19 9.13 0.03
N GLU A 170 -1.06 10.13 -0.12
CA GLU A 170 -0.97 11.37 0.66
C GLU A 170 -2.06 11.38 1.74
N ILE A 171 -1.64 11.54 2.99
CA ILE A 171 -2.53 11.60 4.16
C ILE A 171 -2.50 13.00 4.81
N GLY A 172 -3.56 13.33 5.52
CA GLY A 172 -3.70 14.60 6.22
C GLY A 172 -5.16 14.90 6.52
N LYS A 173 -5.39 15.77 7.50
CA LYS A 173 -6.74 16.26 7.82
C LYS A 173 -7.31 16.98 6.59
N LYS A 174 -8.62 16.91 6.38
CA LYS A 174 -9.32 17.59 5.27
C LYS A 174 -9.01 19.09 5.17
N THR A 175 -8.65 19.71 6.29
CA THR A 175 -8.38 21.14 6.43
C THR A 175 -6.89 21.51 6.32
N ALA A 176 -5.99 20.52 6.18
CA ALA A 176 -4.55 20.74 6.13
C ALA A 176 -3.98 20.26 4.78
N ALA A 177 -2.78 20.75 4.44
CA ALA A 177 -2.03 20.21 3.32
C ALA A 177 -1.77 18.71 3.54
N LYS A 178 -2.12 17.90 2.54
CA LYS A 178 -1.79 16.48 2.56
C LYS A 178 -0.28 16.32 2.36
N ARG A 179 0.29 15.28 2.98
CA ARG A 179 1.70 14.92 2.89
C ARG A 179 1.85 13.45 2.53
N PRO A 180 2.95 13.05 1.87
CA PRO A 180 3.23 11.64 1.62
C PRO A 180 3.21 10.82 2.92
N ASP A 181 2.57 9.66 2.88
CA ASP A 181 2.52 8.72 3.98
C ASP A 181 3.85 7.94 4.03
N THR A 182 4.63 8.16 5.09
CA THR A 182 5.94 7.53 5.27
C THR A 182 6.10 7.03 6.70
N ILE A 183 6.94 6.00 6.88
CA ILE A 183 7.17 5.45 8.21
C ILE A 183 7.63 6.52 9.19
N GLU A 184 8.54 7.38 8.75
CA GLU A 184 9.15 8.42 9.57
C GLU A 184 8.18 9.54 9.96
N THR A 185 7.41 10.04 9.00
CA THR A 185 6.66 11.30 9.19
C THR A 185 5.22 11.11 9.65
N THR A 186 4.62 9.94 9.37
CA THR A 186 3.20 9.69 9.60
C THR A 186 2.92 8.46 10.46
N VAL A 187 3.78 7.43 10.45
CA VAL A 187 3.58 6.21 11.26
C VAL A 187 4.27 6.31 12.61
N ARG A 188 5.57 6.66 12.63
CA ARG A 188 6.38 6.81 13.85
C ARG A 188 6.44 8.26 14.33
N GLN A 189 5.45 9.07 13.98
CA GLN A 189 5.44 10.48 14.32
C GLN A 189 5.52 10.67 15.85
N GLY A 190 6.56 11.39 16.31
CA GLY A 190 6.78 11.63 17.74
C GLY A 190 7.33 10.43 18.53
N VAL A 191 7.72 9.35 17.85
CA VAL A 191 8.30 8.16 18.49
C VAL A 191 9.70 7.91 17.93
N GLN A 192 10.70 7.83 18.81
CA GLN A 192 12.08 7.50 18.45
C GLN A 192 12.51 6.22 19.16
N GLY A 193 12.91 5.22 18.38
CA GLY A 193 13.49 3.99 18.90
C GLY A 193 14.96 4.17 19.30
N SER A 194 15.54 3.16 19.95
CA SER A 194 16.97 3.14 20.31
C SER A 194 17.91 3.24 19.10
N ARG A 195 17.43 2.85 17.90
CA ARG A 195 18.16 2.96 16.64
C ARG A 195 18.10 4.36 16.00
N GLY A 196 17.38 5.31 16.60
CA GLY A 196 17.20 6.64 16.01
C GLY A 196 16.59 6.55 14.60
N SER A 197 17.30 7.08 13.60
CA SER A 197 16.94 7.04 12.18
C SER A 197 17.39 5.77 11.46
N ASP A 198 18.10 4.85 12.11
CA ASP A 198 18.56 3.59 11.49
C ASP A 198 17.41 2.55 11.40
N PHE A 199 16.53 2.75 10.42
CA PHE A 199 15.46 1.82 10.04
C PHE A 199 15.10 1.94 8.55
N ASP A 200 14.34 0.99 8.01
CA ASP A 200 13.92 1.04 6.60
C ASP A 200 13.02 2.27 6.35
N HIS A 201 13.52 3.30 5.65
CA HIS A 201 12.71 4.45 5.26
C HIS A 201 11.77 4.06 4.11
N ARG A 202 10.50 3.83 4.45
CA ARG A 202 9.50 3.42 3.46
C ARG A 202 8.41 4.47 3.29
N GLY A 203 8.02 4.70 2.03
CA GLY A 203 6.87 5.48 1.63
C GLY A 203 5.76 4.57 1.11
N HIS A 204 4.52 4.94 1.38
CA HIS A 204 3.34 4.21 0.97
C HIS A 204 2.91 4.65 -0.42
N VAL A 205 2.74 3.70 -1.35
CA VAL A 205 2.39 3.97 -2.75
C VAL A 205 1.31 3.03 -3.25
N ARG A 206 0.55 3.48 -4.24
CA ARG A 206 -0.44 2.67 -4.95
C ARG A 206 -0.25 2.73 -6.46
N LEU A 207 -0.58 1.61 -7.09
CA LEU A 207 -0.52 1.38 -8.53
C LEU A 207 -1.91 0.92 -8.99
N LEU A 208 -2.49 1.64 -9.94
CA LEU A 208 -3.77 1.34 -10.58
C LEU A 208 -3.54 0.73 -11.96
N MET A 209 -4.16 -0.41 -12.22
CA MET A 209 -3.94 -1.26 -13.39
C MET A 209 -5.29 -1.67 -14.00
N GLU A 210 -5.36 -1.79 -15.33
CA GLU A 210 -6.60 -2.22 -16.01
C GLU A 210 -6.86 -3.71 -15.82
N GLU A 211 -5.83 -4.54 -15.95
CA GLU A 211 -5.98 -5.99 -15.87
C GLU A 211 -6.00 -6.48 -14.43
N VAL A 212 -7.03 -7.28 -14.11
CA VAL A 212 -7.12 -8.02 -12.86
C VAL A 212 -6.58 -9.43 -13.09
N GLY A 213 -5.37 -9.68 -12.61
CA GLY A 213 -4.76 -11.00 -12.69
C GLY A 213 -5.38 -12.00 -11.71
N VAL A 214 -5.21 -13.29 -12.02
CA VAL A 214 -5.45 -14.41 -11.09
C VAL A 214 -4.16 -14.82 -10.40
N THR A 215 -4.25 -15.55 -9.30
CA THR A 215 -3.08 -16.08 -8.60
C THR A 215 -2.44 -17.22 -9.40
N LEU A 216 -1.14 -17.48 -9.19
CA LEU A 216 -0.38 -18.47 -9.98
C LEU A 216 -0.86 -19.92 -9.75
N ASP A 217 -1.63 -20.17 -8.70
CA ASP A 217 -2.32 -21.44 -8.43
C ASP A 217 -3.63 -21.59 -9.22
N GLY A 218 -4.11 -20.52 -9.85
CA GLY A 218 -5.39 -20.49 -10.58
C GLY A 218 -5.32 -20.86 -12.06
N PHE A 219 -4.17 -21.29 -12.58
CA PHE A 219 -4.06 -21.69 -13.99
C PHE A 219 -4.78 -23.02 -14.25
N SER A 220 -5.48 -23.08 -15.38
CA SER A 220 -6.21 -24.27 -15.83
C SER A 220 -5.29 -25.41 -16.29
N SER A 221 -4.06 -25.10 -16.67
CA SER A 221 -3.08 -26.09 -17.15
C SER A 221 -1.63 -25.59 -17.06
N LEU A 222 -0.68 -26.54 -17.10
CA LEU A 222 0.74 -26.23 -17.23
C LEU A 222 1.05 -25.42 -18.50
N ARG A 223 0.33 -25.67 -19.60
CA ARG A 223 0.49 -24.94 -20.85
C ARG A 223 0.16 -23.45 -20.70
N GLU A 224 -0.89 -23.14 -19.95
CA GLU A 224 -1.27 -21.76 -19.65
C GLU A 224 -0.20 -21.06 -18.82
N LEU A 225 0.29 -21.71 -17.75
CA LEU A 225 1.37 -21.17 -16.92
C LEU A 225 2.63 -20.88 -17.74
N ILE A 226 3.07 -21.84 -18.58
CA ILE A 226 4.24 -21.66 -19.45
C ILE A 226 3.99 -20.53 -20.46
N GLY A 227 2.78 -20.43 -21.02
CA GLY A 227 2.40 -19.35 -21.92
C GLY A 227 2.56 -17.97 -21.27
N VAL A 228 2.05 -17.80 -20.04
CA VAL A 228 2.19 -16.55 -19.28
C VAL A 228 3.66 -16.21 -19.01
N LEU A 229 4.49 -17.21 -18.67
CA LEU A 229 5.93 -16.98 -18.49
C LEU A 229 6.62 -16.57 -19.80
N MET A 230 6.27 -17.22 -20.92
CA MET A 230 6.79 -16.85 -22.24
C MET A 230 6.39 -15.42 -22.63
N ASP A 231 5.15 -15.02 -22.37
CA ASP A 231 4.67 -13.67 -22.67
C ASP A 231 5.34 -12.62 -21.78
N ALA A 232 5.58 -12.94 -20.50
CA ALA A 232 6.34 -12.07 -19.60
C ALA A 232 7.78 -11.86 -20.10
N ILE A 233 8.47 -12.93 -20.52
CA ILE A 233 9.83 -12.86 -21.09
C ILE A 233 9.84 -12.04 -22.38
N ARG A 234 8.85 -12.23 -23.27
CA ARG A 234 8.71 -11.45 -24.50
C ARG A 234 8.47 -9.96 -24.23
N GLY A 235 7.63 -9.66 -23.24
CA GLY A 235 7.39 -8.29 -22.77
C GLY A 235 8.66 -7.64 -22.23
N GLU A 236 9.40 -8.36 -21.37
CA GLU A 236 10.68 -7.91 -20.84
C GLU A 236 11.72 -7.66 -21.94
N TYR A 237 11.88 -8.60 -22.87
CA TYR A 237 12.79 -8.47 -24.00
C TYR A 237 12.44 -7.30 -24.92
N SER A 238 11.14 -7.08 -25.16
CA SER A 238 10.65 -5.94 -25.93
C SER A 238 10.99 -4.60 -25.26
N LEU A 239 10.85 -4.50 -23.94
CA LEU A 239 11.27 -3.32 -23.20
C LEU A 239 12.78 -3.11 -23.25
N PHE A 240 13.56 -4.18 -23.08
CA PHE A 240 15.01 -4.13 -23.15
C PHE A 240 15.46 -3.51 -24.49
N LEU A 241 14.97 -4.03 -25.62
CA LEU A 241 15.31 -3.50 -26.95
C LEU A 241 14.93 -2.01 -27.09
N ILE A 242 13.75 -1.62 -26.63
CA ILE A 242 13.30 -0.22 -26.74
C ILE A 242 14.18 0.72 -25.92
N PHE A 243 14.56 0.34 -24.71
CA PHE A 243 15.40 1.20 -23.86
C PHE A 243 16.86 1.20 -24.27
N ASP A 244 17.39 0.09 -24.79
CA ASP A 244 18.78 -0.02 -25.23
C ASP A 244 19.00 0.76 -26.55
N LEU A 245 18.07 0.66 -27.50
CA LEU A 245 18.11 1.41 -28.76
C LEU A 245 18.00 2.93 -28.55
N ASN A 246 17.24 3.38 -27.55
CA ASN A 246 17.11 4.81 -27.25
C ASN A 246 18.32 5.40 -26.50
N ASN A 247 19.12 4.58 -25.80
CA ASN A 247 20.34 5.05 -25.14
C ASN A 247 21.55 5.10 -26.10
N ASN A 248 21.56 4.29 -27.16
CA ASN A 248 22.65 4.25 -28.15
C ASN A 248 22.53 5.30 -29.28
N GLY A 249 21.58 6.25 -29.19
CA GLY A 249 21.40 7.34 -30.16
C GLY A 249 21.77 8.73 -29.62
N SER A 250 22.48 8.79 -28.50
CA SER A 250 22.81 10.03 -27.77
C SER A 250 24.32 10.21 -27.56
N ASP A 251 25.13 9.85 -28.55
CA ASP A 251 26.56 10.17 -28.61
C ASP A 251 26.87 11.04 -29.84
#